data_AF-A0A2I3GLB0-F1
#
_entry.id   AF-A0A2I3GLB0-F1
#
_cell.length_a   1.000
_cell.length_b   1.000
_cell.length_c   1.000
_cell.angle_alpha   90.00
_cell.angle_beta   90.00
_cell.angle_gamma   90.00
#
_symmetry.space_group_name_H-M   'P 1'
#
loop_
_entity.id
_entity.type
_entity.pdbx_description
1 polymer ?
#
loop_
_entity_poly.entity_id
_entity_poly.type
_entity_poly.pdbx_seq_one_letter_code
_entity_poly.pdbx_strand_id
1 'polypeptide(L)' 'MKLLTGLVFCSLVLGVSSQSFFSFLGEAFDGARDMWRAYSDMKEANYIGADKYFHARGNYDAAKRGPGGAWAAEVIREDD' A
#
# COMPACT_ATOMS: atom_id res chain seq x y z
N MET A 1 -26.57 16.09 -29.04
CA MET A 1 -26.64 14.95 -28.09
C MET A 1 -25.34 14.13 -28.03
N LYS A 2 -24.76 13.70 -29.15
CA LYS A 2 -23.52 12.87 -29.17
C LYS A 2 -22.32 13.46 -28.38
N LEU A 3 -22.06 14.77 -28.48
CA LEU A 3 -20.96 15.44 -27.77
C LEU A 3 -21.16 15.48 -26.25
N LEU A 4 -22.39 15.75 -25.79
CA LEU A 4 -22.72 15.81 -24.37
C LEU A 4 -22.63 14.42 -23.73
N THR A 5 -23.07 13.38 -24.44
CA THR A 5 -22.94 11.98 -24.01
C THR A 5 -21.47 11.56 -23.90
N GLY A 6 -20.63 11.94 -24.86
CA GLY A 6 -19.18 11.66 -24.79
C GLY A 6 -18.48 12.38 -23.64
N LEU A 7 -18.86 13.63 -23.37
CA LEU A 7 -18.26 14.43 -22.29
C LEU A 7 -18.62 13.90 -20.89
N VAL A 8 -19.88 13.47 -20.70
CA VAL A 8 -20.33 12.80 -19.46
C VAL A 8 -19.63 11.46 -19.27
N PHE A 9 -19.43 10.69 -20.34
CA PHE A 9 -18.70 9.43 -20.25
C PHE A 9 -17.21 9.65 -19.90
N CYS A 10 -16.56 10.63 -20.53
CA CYS A 10 -15.18 11.00 -20.21
C CYS A 10 -15.01 11.44 -18.75
N SER A 11 -15.91 12.29 -18.23
CA SER A 11 -15.81 12.76 -16.84
C SER A 11 -16.02 11.64 -15.82
N LEU A 12 -16.91 10.67 -16.10
CA LEU A 12 -17.08 9.49 -15.26
C LEU A 12 -15.83 8.60 -15.23
N VAL A 13 -15.24 8.33 -16.41
CA VAL A 13 -14.01 7.53 -16.50
C VAL A 13 -12.87 8.20 -15.75
N LEU A 14 -12.64 9.50 -15.97
CA LEU A 14 -11.60 10.25 -15.27
C LEU A 14 -11.85 10.31 -13.76
N GLY A 15 -13.11 10.49 -13.34
CA GLY A 15 -13.49 10.50 -11.93
C GLY A 15 -13.19 9.17 -11.23
N VAL A 16 -13.61 8.04 -11.79
CA VAL A 16 -13.33 6.70 -11.24
C VAL A 16 -11.83 6.42 -11.21
N SER A 17 -11.11 6.82 -12.27
CA SER A 17 -9.66 6.65 -12.36
C SER A 17 -8.92 7.44 -11.27
N SER A 18 -9.35 8.68 -11.03
CA SER A 18 -8.79 9.53 -9.97
C SER A 18 -9.05 8.96 -8.58
N GLN A 19 -10.26 8.48 -8.29
CA GLN A 19 -10.60 7.87 -7.00
C GLN A 19 -9.77 6.60 -6.76
N SER A 20 -9.66 5.73 -7.75
CA SER A 20 -8.82 4.53 -7.68
C SER A 20 -7.34 4.87 -7.46
N PHE A 21 -6.85 5.93 -8.09
CA PHE A 21 -5.46 6.36 -7.94
C PHE A 21 -5.19 6.92 -6.54
N PHE A 22 -6.09 7.75 -6.00
CA PHE A 22 -5.95 8.27 -4.63
C PHE A 22 -6.06 7.16 -3.58
N SER A 23 -6.96 6.18 -3.78
CA SER A 23 -7.03 4.99 -2.92
C SER A 23 -5.70 4.22 -2.94
N PHE A 24 -5.15 3.93 -4.11
CA PHE A 24 -3.86 3.24 -4.24
C PHE A 24 -2.72 3.98 -3.52
N LEU A 25 -2.63 5.30 -3.67
CA LEU A 25 -1.61 6.11 -2.97
C LEU A 25 -1.78 6.08 -1.46
N GLY A 26 -3.02 6.15 -0.97
CA GLY A 26 -3.33 6.03 0.46
C GLY A 26 -2.94 4.68 1.03
N GLU A 27 -3.27 3.60 0.32
CA GLU A 27 -2.89 2.23 0.68
C GLU A 27 -1.36 2.05 0.71
N ALA A 28 -0.65 2.60 -0.28
CA ALA A 28 0.81 2.54 -0.34
C ALA A 28 1.47 3.30 0.81
N PHE A 29 0.97 4.49 1.15
CA PHE A 29 1.47 5.27 2.29
C PHE A 29 1.25 4.54 3.62
N ASP A 30 0.04 4.00 3.83
CA ASP A 30 -0.28 3.22 5.02
C ASP A 30 0.58 1.94 5.09
N GLY A 31 0.78 1.26 3.96
CA GLY A 31 1.64 0.08 3.88
C GLY A 31 3.10 0.38 4.22
N ALA A 32 3.65 1.49 3.72
CA ALA A 32 4.99 1.94 4.09
C ALA A 32 5.12 2.25 5.58
N ARG A 33 4.09 2.83 6.20
CA ARG A 33 4.04 3.07 7.65
C ARG A 33 4.01 1.75 8.43
N ASP A 34 3.28 0.75 7.96
CA ASP A 34 3.24 -0.58 8.58
C ASP A 34 4.61 -1.29 8.50
N MET A 35 5.32 -1.16 7.38
CA MET A 35 6.70 -1.66 7.22
C MET A 35 7.66 -0.97 8.20
N TRP A 36 7.59 0.37 8.31
CA TRP A 36 8.39 1.13 9.26
C TRP A 36 8.11 0.74 10.72
N ARG A 37 6.84 0.53 11.06
CA ARG A 37 6.44 0.05 12.38
C ARG A 37 7.01 -1.33 12.66
N ALA A 38 6.94 -2.25 11.70
CA ALA A 38 7.49 -3.59 11.89
C ALA A 38 9.01 -3.57 12.17
N TYR A 39 9.76 -2.75 11.43
CA TYR A 39 11.18 -2.52 11.67
C TYR A 39 11.45 -1.86 13.04
N SER A 40 10.64 -0.88 13.44
CA SER A 40 10.79 -0.19 14.72
C SER A 40 10.56 -1.14 15.90
N ASP A 41 9.47 -1.90 15.86
CA ASP A 41 9.15 -2.91 16.88
C ASP A 41 10.22 -4.01 16.96
N MET A 42 10.81 -4.42 15.82
CA MET A 42 11.91 -5.38 15.81
C MET A 42 13.11 -4.86 16.60
N LYS A 43 13.49 -3.60 16.36
CA LYS A 43 14.60 -2.95 17.06
C LYS A 43 14.32 -2.77 18.54
N GLU A 44 13.09 -2.41 18.90
CA GLU A 44 12.67 -2.26 20.29
C GLU A 44 12.63 -3.59 21.03
N ALA A 45 12.08 -4.63 20.40
CA ALA A 45 11.99 -5.97 20.99
C ALA A 45 13.37 -6.58 21.26
N ASN A 46 14.36 -6.27 20.41
CA ASN A 46 15.76 -6.72 20.54
C ASN A 46 15.87 -8.23 20.86
N TYR A 47 15.06 -9.03 20.16
CA TYR A 47 14.90 -10.46 20.43
C TYR A 47 15.62 -11.30 19.37
N ILE A 48 16.50 -12.19 19.83
CA ILE A 48 17.33 -13.02 18.94
C ILE A 48 16.44 -13.98 18.14
N GLY A 49 16.59 -13.96 16.80
CA GLY A 49 15.88 -14.85 15.88
C GLY A 49 14.43 -14.48 15.58
N ALA A 50 14.00 -13.26 15.91
CA ALA A 50 12.65 -12.76 15.61
C ALA A 50 12.56 -11.95 14.30
N ASP A 51 13.67 -11.74 13.60
CA ASP A 51 13.77 -10.98 12.34
C ASP A 51 12.70 -11.40 11.32
N LYS A 52 12.62 -12.70 11.01
CA LYS A 52 11.64 -13.25 10.05
C LYS A 52 10.20 -13.01 10.47
N TYR A 53 9.92 -13.01 11.77
CA TYR A 53 8.58 -12.70 12.27
C TYR A 53 8.22 -11.24 11.97
N PHE A 54 9.13 -10.30 12.23
CA PHE A 54 8.87 -8.88 11.99
C PHE A 54 8.78 -8.56 10.48
N HIS A 55 9.60 -9.18 9.64
CA HIS A 55 9.46 -9.06 8.17
C HIS A 55 8.11 -9.61 7.69
N ALA A 56 7.72 -10.81 8.12
CA ALA A 56 6.44 -11.40 7.75
C ALA A 56 5.25 -10.56 8.24
N ARG A 57 5.30 -10.06 9.47
CA ARG A 57 4.25 -9.21 10.04
C ARG A 57 4.13 -7.87 9.30
N GLY A 58 5.26 -7.22 9.00
CA GLY A 58 5.27 -5.97 8.23
C GLY A 58 4.63 -6.15 6.85
N ASN A 59 5.07 -7.17 6.11
CA ASN A 59 4.51 -7.50 4.80
C ASN A 59 3.02 -7.82 4.86
N TYR A 60 2.60 -8.58 5.88
CA TYR A 60 1.20 -8.96 6.08
C TYR A 60 0.30 -7.75 6.40
N ASP A 61 0.75 -6.87 7.31
CA ASP A 61 0.02 -5.66 7.69
C ASP A 61 -0.09 -4.69 6.49
N ALA A 62 1.00 -4.50 5.75
CA ALA A 62 1.01 -3.66 4.55
C ALA A 62 0.12 -4.23 3.43
N ALA A 63 0.22 -5.52 3.13
CA ALA A 63 -0.62 -6.15 2.10
C ALA A 63 -2.12 -6.12 2.44
N LYS A 64 -2.48 -6.12 3.73
CA LYS A 64 -3.88 -5.95 4.18
C LYS A 64 -4.49 -4.60 3.83
N ARG A 65 -3.67 -3.57 3.55
CA ARG A 65 -4.18 -2.25 3.15
C ARG A 65 -4.84 -2.29 1.77
N GLY A 66 -4.40 -3.19 0.89
CA GLY A 66 -4.87 -3.28 -0.48
C GLY A 66 -3.71 -3.34 -1.48
N PRO A 67 -4.00 -3.25 -2.79
CA PRO A 67 -2.98 -3.29 -3.84
C PRO A 67 -1.82 -2.31 -3.63
N GLY A 68 -2.09 -1.09 -3.17
CA GLY A 68 -1.03 -0.10 -2.92
C GLY A 68 -0.12 -0.50 -1.76
N GLY A 69 -0.69 -1.07 -0.69
CA GLY A 69 0.09 -1.54 0.46
C GLY A 69 0.90 -2.80 0.16
N ALA A 70 0.35 -3.72 -0.65
CA ALA A 70 1.10 -4.88 -1.15
C ALA A 70 2.28 -4.46 -2.03
N TRP A 71 2.07 -3.46 -2.91
CA TRP A 71 3.15 -2.86 -3.70
C TRP A 71 4.21 -2.20 -2.79
N ALA A 72 3.79 -1.44 -1.77
CA ALA A 72 4.73 -0.82 -0.83
C ALA A 72 5.57 -1.87 -0.09
N ALA A 73 4.95 -2.98 0.35
CA ALA A 73 5.66 -4.10 0.96
C ALA A 73 6.70 -4.71 0.01
N GLU A 74 6.35 -4.93 -1.26
CA GLU A 74 7.27 -5.45 -2.27
C GLU A 74 8.46 -4.55 -2.54
N VAL A 75 8.23 -3.22 -2.60
CA VAL A 75 9.30 -2.23 -2.86
C VAL A 75 10.23 -2.05 -1.65
N ILE A 76 9.69 -2.15 -0.44
CA ILE A 76 10.43 -1.84 0.80
C ILE A 76 11.09 -3.08 1.40
N ARG A 77 10.60 -4.30 1.12
CA ARG A 77 11.21 -5.51 1.69
C ARG A 77 12.71 -5.51 1.40
N GLU A 78 13.50 -5.80 2.43
CA GLU A 78 14.89 -6.16 2.23
C GLU A 78 14.93 -7.63 1.79
N ASP A 79 15.81 -7.96 0.84
CA ASP A 79 16.03 -9.36 0.49
C ASP A 79 16.77 -10.03 1.67
N ASP A 80 16.13 -11.03 2.28
CA ASP A 80 16.71 -11.90 3.31
C ASP A 80 17.88 -12.76 2.78
#